data_AF-A0A553N0F4-F1
#
_entry.id   AF-A0A553N0F4-F1
#
_cell.length_a   1.000
_cell.length_b   1.000
_cell.length_c   1.000
_cell.angle_alpha   90.00
_cell.angle_beta   90.00
_cell.angle_gamma   90.00
#
_symmetry.space_group_name_H-M   'P 1'
#
loop_
_entity.id
_entity.type
_entity.pdbx_description
1 polymer ?
#
loop_
_entity_poly.entity_id
_entity_poly.type
_entity_poly.pdbx_seq_one_letter_code
_entity_poly.pdbx_strand_id
1 'polypeptide(L)' 'RMPTAVEPEGEEMATPMHRLIARRQAEANKQHVRCQKCLEYGHWSYECTGKRKYLYRPSRTAELKKKLKDKENKPAEDLG' A
#
# COMPACT_ATOMS: atom_id res chain seq x y z
N ARG A 1 10.88 29.40 -15.94
CA ARG A 1 11.10 28.84 -17.29
C ARG A 1 11.06 27.32 -17.14
N MET A 2 9.89 26.72 -17.35
CA MET A 2 9.70 25.27 -17.24
C MET A 2 10.38 24.59 -18.44
N PRO A 3 11.12 23.49 -18.26
CA PRO A 3 11.64 22.73 -19.40
C PRO A 3 10.48 22.05 -20.12
N THR A 4 10.50 22.19 -21.44
CA THR A 4 9.54 21.67 -22.41
C THR A 4 9.46 20.15 -22.37
N ALA A 5 8.25 19.61 -22.40
CA ALA A 5 7.98 18.20 -22.62
C ALA A 5 8.66 17.75 -23.92
N VAL A 6 9.57 16.79 -23.80
CA VAL A 6 10.08 16.01 -24.94
C VAL A 6 9.10 14.87 -25.11
N GLU A 7 8.32 14.92 -26.18
CA GLU A 7 7.44 13.82 -26.57
C GLU A 7 8.29 12.65 -27.08
N PRO A 8 8.14 11.43 -26.56
CA PRO A 8 8.77 10.27 -27.17
C PRO A 8 7.97 9.88 -28.42
N GLU A 9 8.54 10.22 -29.56
CA GLU A 9 8.15 9.75 -30.88
C GLU A 9 8.45 8.25 -30.97
N GLY A 10 7.40 7.43 -30.86
CA GLY A 10 7.52 5.98 -30.91
C GLY A 10 6.13 5.36 -30.94
N GLU A 11 5.61 5.15 -32.14
CA GLU A 11 4.39 4.38 -32.40
C GLU A 11 4.59 2.92 -31.95
N GLU A 12 4.38 2.66 -30.65
CA GLU A 12 4.24 1.31 -30.14
C GLU A 12 2.92 0.74 -30.64
N MET A 13 2.97 0.10 -31.82
CA MET A 13 1.92 -0.79 -32.28
C MET A 13 1.68 -1.80 -31.16
N ALA A 14 0.55 -1.69 -30.47
CA ALA A 14 0.15 -2.56 -29.37
C ALA A 14 0.08 -4.01 -29.87
N THR A 15 1.23 -4.69 -29.85
CA THR A 15 1.38 -6.04 -30.35
C THR A 15 0.38 -6.95 -29.62
N PRO A 16 -0.10 -8.03 -30.26
CA PRO A 16 -1.01 -8.97 -29.61
C PRO A 16 -0.49 -9.48 -28.25
N MET A 17 0.84 -9.58 -28.10
CA MET A 17 1.52 -9.93 -26.85
C MET A 17 1.37 -8.84 -25.78
N HIS A 18 1.57 -7.56 -26.11
CA HIS A 18 1.35 -6.46 -25.15
C HIS A 18 -0.09 -6.42 -24.64
N ARG A 19 -1.09 -6.67 -25.50
CA ARG A 19 -2.50 -6.78 -25.09
C ARG A 19 -2.74 -7.94 -24.14
N LEU A 20 -2.11 -9.09 -24.39
CA LEU A 20 -2.21 -10.26 -23.51
C LEU A 20 -1.56 -10.03 -22.14
N ILE A 21 -0.41 -9.36 -22.12
CA ILE A 21 0.32 -8.99 -20.90
C ILE A 21 -0.49 -7.99 -20.07
N ALA A 22 -1.05 -6.94 -20.70
CA ALA A 22 -1.90 -5.97 -20.02
C ALA A 22 -3.17 -6.61 -19.43
N ARG A 23 -3.79 -7.56 -20.15
CA ARG A 23 -4.94 -8.32 -19.65
C ARG A 23 -4.58 -9.20 -18.44
N ARG A 24 -3.45 -9.92 -18.51
CA ARG A 24 -2.93 -10.72 -17.39
C ARG A 24 -2.56 -9.83 -16.20
N GLN A 25 -1.97 -8.65 -16.43
CA GLN A 25 -1.67 -7.69 -15.38
C GLN A 25 -2.94 -7.12 -14.75
N ALA A 26 -3.99 -6.84 -15.51
CA ALA A 26 -5.27 -6.38 -14.97
C ALA A 26 -5.98 -7.44 -14.11
N GLU A 27 -5.92 -8.71 -14.52
CA GLU A 27 -6.43 -9.85 -13.74
C GLU A 27 -5.61 -10.07 -12.46
N ALA A 28 -4.28 -10.03 -12.55
CA ALA A 28 -3.40 -10.05 -11.38
C ALA A 28 -3.63 -8.84 -10.44
N ASN A 29 -3.96 -7.67 -11.00
CA ASN A 29 -4.26 -6.47 -10.22
C ASN A 29 -5.51 -6.65 -9.35
N LYS A 30 -6.54 -7.35 -9.85
CA LYS A 30 -7.72 -7.70 -9.04
C LYS A 30 -7.37 -8.66 -7.90
N GLN A 31 -6.42 -9.56 -8.09
CA GLN A 31 -5.94 -10.42 -7.00
C GLN A 31 -5.12 -9.65 -5.96
N HIS A 32 -4.39 -8.62 -6.38
CA HIS A 32 -3.55 -7.80 -5.50
C HIS A 32 -4.30 -6.59 -4.89
N VAL A 33 -5.50 -6.27 -5.35
CA VAL A 33 -6.25 -5.13 -4.80
C VAL A 33 -6.65 -5.43 -3.36
N ARG A 34 -6.19 -4.57 -2.44
CA ARG A 34 -6.52 -4.66 -1.03
C ARG A 34 -7.72 -3.78 -0.72
N CYS A 35 -8.79 -4.38 -0.21
CA CYS A 35 -9.98 -3.65 0.17
C CYS A 35 -9.73 -2.78 1.40
N GLN A 36 -10.02 -1.47 1.31
CA GLN A 36 -9.84 -0.54 2.42
C GLN A 36 -10.85 -0.73 3.57
N LYS A 37 -11.97 -1.43 3.34
CA LYS A 37 -12.98 -1.72 4.38
C LYS A 37 -12.62 -2.92 5.25
N CYS A 38 -12.33 -4.07 4.63
CA CYS A 38 -12.08 -5.32 5.34
C CYS A 38 -10.60 -5.73 5.39
N LEU A 39 -9.72 -5.05 4.65
CA LEU A 39 -8.27 -5.30 4.54
C LEU A 39 -7.89 -6.61 3.83
N GLU A 40 -8.86 -7.33 3.26
CA GLU A 40 -8.67 -8.54 2.44
C GLU A 40 -8.31 -8.20 0.99
N TYR A 41 -7.72 -9.17 0.30
CA TYR A 41 -7.36 -9.07 -1.11
C TYR A 41 -8.47 -9.62 -2.02
N GLY A 42 -8.48 -9.23 -3.29
CA GLY A 42 -9.34 -9.84 -4.31
C GLY A 42 -10.58 -9.05 -4.70
N HIS A 43 -10.88 -7.91 -4.05
CA HIS A 43 -12.05 -7.10 -4.37
C HIS A 43 -11.87 -5.62 -4.08
N TRP A 44 -12.58 -4.79 -4.84
CA TRP A 44 -12.62 -3.35 -4.63
C TRP A 44 -13.52 -2.97 -3.45
N SER A 45 -13.25 -1.82 -2.85
CA SER A 45 -13.99 -1.33 -1.66
C SER A 45 -15.49 -1.13 -1.90
N TYR A 46 -15.92 -0.97 -3.16
CA TYR A 46 -17.33 -0.83 -3.55
C TYR A 46 -18.09 -2.17 -3.60
N GLU A 47 -17.40 -3.28 -3.89
CA GLU A 47 -17.98 -4.65 -3.92
C GLU A 47 -17.91 -5.33 -2.56
N CYS A 48 -17.22 -4.72 -1.59
CA CYS A 48 -17.02 -5.28 -0.28
C CYS A 48 -18.34 -5.36 0.51
N THR A 49 -18.82 -6.58 0.73
CA THR A 49 -19.99 -6.91 1.57
C THR A 49 -19.65 -7.08 3.06
N GLY A 50 -18.35 -7.11 3.40
CA GLY A 50 -17.87 -7.28 4.76
C GLY A 50 -18.07 -6.06 5.66
N LYS A 51 -18.19 -6.29 6.98
CA LYS A 51 -18.16 -5.22 7.98
C LYS A 51 -16.74 -4.65 8.09
N ARG A 52 -16.63 -3.34 8.39
CA ARG A 52 -15.32 -2.69 8.59
C ARG A 52 -14.60 -3.33 9.79
N LYS A 53 -13.41 -3.89 9.56
CA LYS A 53 -12.57 -4.43 10.63
C LYS A 53 -11.88 -3.26 11.33
N TYR A 54 -12.25 -3.00 12.59
CA TYR A 54 -11.54 -2.02 13.39
C TYR A 54 -10.21 -2.62 13.85
N LEU A 55 -9.09 -2.12 13.32
CA LEU A 55 -7.78 -2.37 13.86
C LEU A 55 -7.45 -1.25 14.85
N TYR A 56 -7.13 -1.60 16.10
CA TYR A 56 -6.70 -0.62 17.09
C TYR A 56 -5.43 0.09 16.61
N ARG A 57 -5.52 1.40 16.44
CA ARG A 57 -4.40 2.27 16.08
C ARG A 57 -4.08 3.17 17.26
N PRO A 58 -2.98 2.93 18.00
CA PRO A 58 -2.62 3.79 19.13
C PRO A 58 -2.36 5.22 18.64
N SER A 59 -2.69 6.20 19.48
CA SER A 59 -2.32 7.59 19.20
C SER A 59 -0.80 7.76 19.29
N ARG A 60 -0.26 8.76 18.59
CA ARG A 60 1.18 9.10 18.68
C ARG A 60 1.62 9.32 20.14
N THR A 61 0.75 9.91 20.97
CA THR A 61 1.02 10.11 22.40
C THR A 61 0.99 8.80 23.19
N ALA A 62 0.10 7.85 22.85
CA ALA A 62 0.09 6.52 23.46
C ALA A 62 1.35 5.72 23.10
N GLU A 63 1.84 5.81 21.87
CA GLU A 63 3.11 5.21 21.47
C GLU A 63 4.30 5.81 22.20
N LEU A 64 4.37 7.15 22.29
CA LEU A 64 5.45 7.83 23.03
C LEU A 64 5.44 7.43 24.51
N LYS A 65 4.27 7.35 25.14
CA LYS A 65 4.14 6.91 26.54
C LYS A 65 4.62 5.47 26.74
N LYS A 66 4.35 4.56 25.80
CA LYS A 66 4.91 3.20 25.83
C LYS A 66 6.44 3.23 25.76
N LYS A 67 7.00 3.93 24.78
CA LYS A 67 8.46 4.06 24.60
C LYS A 67 9.17 4.65 25.84
N LEU A 68 8.56 5.63 26.52
CA LEU A 68 9.11 6.18 27.76
C LEU A 68 9.08 5.17 28.90
N LYS A 69 7.97 4.43 29.06
CA LYS A 69 7.88 3.34 30.05
C LYS A 69 8.85 2.21 29.77
N ASP A 70 9.08 1.86 28.50
CA ASP A 70 10.04 0.83 28.11
C ASP A 70 11.48 1.25 28.44
N LYS A 71 11.83 2.54 28.26
CA LYS A 71 13.13 3.11 28.67
C LYS A 71 13.33 3.12 30.18
N GLU A 72 12.27 3.38 30.94
CA GLU A 72 12.32 3.41 32.41
C GLU A 72 12.40 2.00 33.02
N ASN A 73 11.77 1.01 32.38
CA ASN A 73 11.81 -0.40 32.80
C ASN A 73 13.09 -1.15 32.37
N LYS A 74 13.86 -0.63 31.40
CA LYS A 74 15.17 -1.19 31.03
C LYS A 74 16.29 -0.17 31.32
N PRO A 75 16.58 0.14 32.60
CA PRO A 75 17.79 0.84 32.94
C PRO A 75 18.96 -0.13 32.75
N ALA A 76 19.89 0.21 31.85
CA ALA A 76 21.13 -0.53 31.52
C ALA A 76 20.99 -1.69 30.54
N GLU A 77 21.17 -1.41 29.24
CA GLU A 77 21.98 -2.21 28.28
C GLU A 77 22.33 -1.33 27.06
N ASP A 78 22.93 -0.15 27.26
CA ASP A 78 23.61 0.60 26.18
C ASP A 78 24.64 1.59 26.77
N LEU A 79 25.68 1.04 27.36
CA LEU A 79 27.02 1.60 27.23
C LEU A 79 27.86 0.47 26.60
N GLY A 80 28.00 0.53 25.29
CA GLY A 80 28.76 -0.41 24.46
C GLY A 80 28.94 0.11 23.05
#